data_AF-A0A954GH28-F1
#
_entry.id   AF-A0A954GH28-F1
#
_cell.length_a   1.000
_cell.length_b   1.000
_cell.length_c   1.000
_cell.angle_alpha   90.00
_cell.angle_beta   90.00
_cell.angle_gamma   90.00
#
_symmetry.space_group_name_H-M   'P 1'
#
loop_
_entity.id
_entity.type
_entity.pdbx_description
1 polymer ?
#
loop_
_entity_poly.entity_id
_entity_poly.type
_entity_poly.pdbx_seq_one_letter_code
_entity_poly.pdbx_strand_id
1 'polypeptide(L)'
;MSTKRELILAALPSLWVDVLGIDEDEAHVDPEANLIDWLKSLGDGVYEELDFADVHARLQSCFGMTAPLEAMDEYFGNRNISEEEWKQIVKPTLTISRFVDWIAKHTPVPSYSPISIAGHRCQLAGTFRGIEDVVQSVTASPPSFGPSTLIIQTIRGKELANVWDRLQLHSMGRLRRLDWPWEGLASLSLFISLGSGLIAILMTFTSLWFLCVAGWIVAVTGFLIAIRLQKLGNPLPSGINTFRDLTEEMSQALQQ
;
A
#
# COMPACT_ATOMS: atom_id res chain seq x y z
N MET A 1 1.99 -23.21 -4.02
CA MET A 1 2.60 -21.90 -4.34
C MET A 1 1.75 -21.29 -5.42
N SER A 2 0.95 -20.27 -5.08
CA SER A 2 0.24 -19.52 -6.12
C SER A 2 1.26 -18.82 -7.00
N THR A 3 0.96 -18.72 -8.28
CA THR A 3 1.82 -17.98 -9.20
C THR A 3 1.79 -16.50 -8.80
N LYS A 4 2.91 -15.77 -8.88
CA LYS A 4 2.98 -14.32 -8.60
C LYS A 4 1.86 -13.50 -9.28
N ARG A 5 1.46 -13.95 -10.46
CA ARG A 5 0.33 -13.47 -11.24
C ARG A 5 -1.01 -13.60 -10.50
N GLU A 6 -1.27 -14.73 -9.86
CA GLU A 6 -2.50 -14.98 -9.09
C GLU A 6 -2.60 -14.08 -7.86
N LEU A 7 -1.47 -13.85 -7.17
CA LEU A 7 -1.39 -12.91 -6.05
C LEU A 7 -1.76 -11.49 -6.48
N ILE A 8 -1.18 -11.02 -7.59
CA ILE A 8 -1.44 -9.68 -8.10
C ILE A 8 -2.89 -9.58 -8.59
N LEU A 9 -3.40 -10.57 -9.33
CA LEU A 9 -4.80 -10.60 -9.77
C LEU A 9 -5.78 -10.52 -8.60
N ALA A 10 -5.53 -11.25 -7.51
CA ALA A 10 -6.40 -11.26 -6.35
C ALA A 10 -6.39 -9.92 -5.58
N ALA A 11 -5.25 -9.22 -5.57
CA ALA A 11 -5.10 -7.96 -4.84
C ALA A 11 -5.41 -6.72 -5.69
N LEU A 12 -5.38 -6.83 -7.02
CA LEU A 12 -5.58 -5.70 -7.92
C LEU A 12 -6.92 -4.97 -7.70
N PRO A 13 -8.07 -5.65 -7.46
CA PRO A 13 -9.33 -4.95 -7.17
C PRO A 13 -9.23 -4.00 -5.97
N SER A 14 -8.59 -4.45 -4.87
CA SER A 14 -8.43 -3.60 -3.68
C SER A 14 -7.57 -2.36 -3.95
N LEU A 15 -6.58 -2.48 -4.85
CA LEU A 15 -5.79 -1.32 -5.29
C LEU A 15 -6.63 -0.37 -6.12
N TRP A 16 -7.51 -0.88 -6.99
CA TRP A 16 -8.40 -0.02 -7.79
C TRP A 16 -9.40 0.73 -6.93
N VAL A 17 -9.98 0.09 -5.91
CA VAL A 17 -10.86 0.78 -4.94
C VAL A 17 -10.11 1.94 -4.25
N ASP A 18 -8.87 1.71 -3.80
CA ASP A 18 -8.06 2.72 -3.12
C ASP A 18 -7.62 3.87 -4.05
N VAL A 19 -7.28 3.56 -5.31
CA VAL A 19 -6.79 4.55 -6.28
C VAL A 19 -7.92 5.33 -6.94
N LEU A 20 -8.97 4.63 -7.36
CA LEU A 20 -10.05 5.20 -8.18
C LEU A 20 -11.25 5.63 -7.32
N GLY A 21 -11.33 5.21 -6.07
CA GLY A 21 -12.47 5.50 -5.20
C GLY A 21 -13.78 4.84 -5.66
N ILE A 22 -13.67 3.75 -6.43
CA ILE A 22 -14.80 2.97 -6.96
C ILE A 22 -15.27 1.93 -5.96
N ASP A 23 -16.49 1.44 -6.15
CA ASP A 23 -17.05 0.36 -5.32
C ASP A 23 -16.35 -0.98 -5.60
N GLU A 24 -16.35 -1.89 -4.60
CA GLU A 24 -15.65 -3.18 -4.69
C GLU A 24 -16.15 -4.07 -5.83
N ASP A 25 -17.42 -3.96 -6.20
CA ASP A 25 -18.02 -4.71 -7.30
C ASP A 25 -17.57 -4.21 -8.68
N GLU A 26 -17.35 -2.91 -8.84
CA GLU A 26 -16.82 -2.31 -10.06
C GLU A 26 -15.31 -2.58 -10.26
N ALA A 27 -14.59 -2.78 -9.15
CA ALA A 27 -13.16 -3.09 -9.16
C ALA A 27 -12.84 -4.51 -9.66
N HIS A 28 -13.83 -5.41 -9.69
CA HIS A 28 -13.67 -6.76 -10.22
C HIS A 28 -13.83 -6.76 -11.74
N VAL A 29 -12.72 -6.95 -12.45
CA VAL A 29 -12.68 -6.90 -13.92
C VAL A 29 -12.18 -8.23 -14.51
N ASP A 30 -12.75 -8.60 -15.65
CA ASP A 30 -12.28 -9.73 -16.46
C ASP A 30 -10.79 -9.52 -16.83
N PRO A 31 -9.89 -10.48 -16.53
CA PRO A 31 -8.49 -10.39 -16.91
C PRO A 31 -8.26 -10.09 -18.41
N GLU A 32 -9.15 -10.54 -19.29
CA GLU A 32 -8.99 -10.33 -20.74
C GLU A 32 -9.63 -9.02 -21.22
N ALA A 33 -10.31 -8.27 -20.35
CA ALA A 33 -10.81 -6.95 -20.67
C ALA A 33 -9.66 -5.98 -21.00
N ASN A 34 -9.92 -5.06 -21.92
CA ASN A 34 -9.01 -3.97 -22.21
C ASN A 34 -8.98 -2.99 -21.03
N LEU A 35 -7.79 -2.75 -20.48
CA LEU A 35 -7.60 -1.89 -19.31
C LEU A 35 -8.10 -0.47 -19.56
N ILE A 36 -7.82 0.09 -20.74
CA ILE A 36 -8.17 1.47 -21.07
C ILE A 36 -9.67 1.62 -21.28
N ASP A 37 -10.29 0.67 -21.98
CA ASP A 37 -11.75 0.71 -22.19
C ASP A 37 -12.51 0.47 -20.88
N TRP A 38 -11.99 -0.41 -20.02
CA TRP A 38 -12.54 -0.59 -18.67
C TRP A 38 -12.44 0.68 -17.84
N LEU A 39 -11.25 1.31 -17.76
CA LEU A 39 -11.09 2.57 -17.00
C LEU A 39 -12.04 3.67 -17.50
N LYS A 40 -12.25 3.75 -18.81
CA LYS A 40 -13.22 4.70 -19.42
C LYS A 40 -14.68 4.34 -19.16
N SER A 41 -14.97 3.08 -18.85
CA SER A 41 -16.33 2.63 -18.55
C SER A 41 -16.78 2.94 -17.13
N LEU A 42 -15.85 3.30 -16.22
CA LEU A 42 -16.13 3.58 -14.81
C LEU A 42 -16.82 4.94 -14.56
N GLY A 43 -17.02 5.73 -15.62
CA GLY A 43 -17.73 7.02 -15.55
C GLY A 43 -16.98 8.15 -16.23
N ASP A 44 -17.69 9.23 -16.49
CA ASP A 44 -17.13 10.42 -17.13
C ASP A 44 -16.04 11.04 -16.23
N GLY A 45 -14.81 11.10 -16.72
CA GLY A 45 -13.69 11.77 -16.06
C GLY A 45 -12.76 10.86 -15.25
N VAL A 46 -13.14 9.61 -14.91
CA VAL A 46 -12.30 8.73 -14.08
C VAL A 46 -10.95 8.45 -14.75
N TYR A 47 -10.97 8.17 -16.06
CA TYR A 47 -9.74 7.95 -16.82
C TYR A 47 -8.94 9.24 -17.02
N GLU A 48 -9.61 10.36 -17.24
CA GLU A 48 -8.98 11.66 -17.47
C GLU A 48 -8.34 12.25 -16.20
N GLU A 49 -8.89 11.95 -15.02
CA GLU A 49 -8.38 12.37 -13.72
C GLU A 49 -7.33 11.39 -13.15
N LEU A 50 -7.16 10.22 -13.78
CA LEU A 50 -6.21 9.21 -13.32
C LEU A 50 -4.77 9.70 -13.41
N ASP A 51 -4.15 9.88 -12.25
CA ASP A 51 -2.72 10.13 -12.17
C ASP A 51 -1.94 8.80 -12.20
N PHE A 52 -1.32 8.51 -13.34
CA PHE A 52 -0.45 7.33 -13.50
C PHE A 52 0.74 7.33 -12.54
N ALA A 53 1.19 8.49 -12.05
CA ALA A 53 2.22 8.54 -11.02
C ALA A 53 1.70 8.03 -9.67
N ASP A 54 0.44 8.29 -9.32
CA ASP A 54 -0.18 7.74 -8.11
C ASP A 54 -0.43 6.23 -8.25
N VAL A 55 -0.95 5.78 -9.40
CA VAL A 55 -1.05 4.33 -9.71
C VAL A 55 0.30 3.65 -9.53
N HIS A 56 1.37 4.23 -10.10
CA HIS A 56 2.72 3.70 -9.99
C HIS A 56 3.19 3.65 -8.53
N ALA A 57 3.01 4.73 -7.76
CA ALA A 57 3.39 4.80 -6.35
C ALA A 57 2.64 3.75 -5.52
N ARG A 58 1.37 3.49 -5.80
CA ARG A 58 0.57 2.45 -5.14
C ARG A 58 1.03 1.06 -5.52
N LEU A 59 1.35 0.80 -6.78
CA LEU A 59 1.95 -0.47 -7.20
C LEU A 59 3.30 -0.72 -6.51
N GLN A 60 4.14 0.31 -6.37
CA GLN A 60 5.39 0.21 -5.61
C GLN A 60 5.12 -0.08 -4.13
N SER A 61 4.14 0.58 -3.53
CA SER A 61 3.79 0.37 -2.13
C SER A 61 3.26 -1.04 -1.88
N CYS A 62 2.20 -1.43 -2.61
CA CYS A 62 1.45 -2.67 -2.42
C CYS A 62 2.22 -3.91 -2.87
N PHE A 63 2.87 -3.85 -4.04
CA PHE A 63 3.54 -5.01 -4.62
C PHE A 63 5.06 -4.99 -4.43
N GLY A 64 5.66 -3.87 -4.02
CA GLY A 64 7.12 -3.75 -3.98
C GLY A 64 7.75 -3.66 -5.36
N MET A 65 6.97 -3.24 -6.36
CA MET A 65 7.45 -3.06 -7.73
C MET A 65 8.71 -2.18 -7.78
N THR A 66 9.76 -2.65 -8.45
CA THR A 66 11.03 -1.92 -8.59
C THR A 66 11.16 -1.18 -9.92
N ALA A 67 10.17 -1.31 -10.81
CA ALA A 67 10.14 -0.56 -12.06
C ALA A 67 10.06 0.95 -11.78
N PRO A 68 10.87 1.77 -12.46
CA PRO A 68 10.73 3.22 -12.40
C PRO A 68 9.48 3.66 -13.20
N LEU A 69 9.00 4.90 -12.99
CA LEU A 69 7.79 5.41 -13.64
C LEU A 69 7.93 5.41 -15.17
N GLU A 70 9.13 5.69 -15.67
CA GLU A 70 9.43 5.71 -17.11
C GLU A 70 9.21 4.35 -17.78
N ALA A 71 9.43 3.24 -17.05
CA ALA A 71 9.16 1.90 -17.56
C ALA A 71 7.65 1.63 -17.67
N MET A 72 6.84 2.30 -16.83
CA MET A 72 5.38 2.26 -16.94
C MET A 72 4.90 3.10 -18.12
N ASP A 73 5.45 4.31 -18.32
CA ASP A 73 5.18 5.14 -19.50
C ASP A 73 5.50 4.39 -20.81
N GLU A 74 6.62 3.68 -20.85
CA GLU A 74 7.03 2.86 -22.00
C GLU A 74 6.06 1.71 -22.23
N TYR A 75 5.63 1.02 -21.16
CA TYR A 75 4.62 -0.04 -21.24
C TYR A 75 3.30 0.47 -21.82
N PHE A 76 2.85 1.64 -21.38
CA PHE A 76 1.66 2.29 -21.93
C PHE A 76 1.88 2.90 -23.31
N GLY A 77 3.09 2.87 -23.88
CA GLY A 77 3.38 3.42 -25.20
C GLY A 77 3.22 4.93 -25.29
N ASN A 78 3.33 5.64 -24.17
CA ASN A 78 3.09 7.10 -24.09
C ASN A 78 4.21 7.94 -24.73
N ARG A 79 5.27 7.30 -25.24
CA ARG A 79 6.43 7.97 -25.82
C ARG A 79 6.59 7.57 -27.30
N ASN A 80 6.66 8.57 -28.17
CA ASN A 80 7.15 8.48 -29.56
C ASN A 80 6.24 7.85 -30.63
N ILE A 81 4.93 7.70 -30.39
CA ILE A 81 3.98 7.28 -31.44
C ILE A 81 2.76 8.22 -31.51
N SER A 82 2.14 8.33 -32.68
CA SER A 82 0.90 9.12 -32.85
C SER A 82 -0.28 8.48 -32.12
N GLU A 83 -1.34 9.25 -31.83
CA GLU A 83 -2.54 8.75 -31.16
C GLU A 83 -3.22 7.63 -31.98
N GLU A 84 -3.25 7.78 -33.30
CA GLU A 84 -3.78 6.78 -34.22
C GLU A 84 -2.98 5.47 -34.20
N GLU A 85 -1.64 5.56 -34.22
CA GLU A 85 -0.76 4.39 -34.11
C GLU A 85 -0.90 3.73 -32.73
N TRP A 86 -0.99 4.53 -31.67
CA TRP A 86 -1.21 4.04 -30.31
C TRP A 86 -2.52 3.24 -30.19
N LYS A 87 -3.62 3.76 -30.74
CA LYS A 87 -4.92 3.09 -30.76
C LYS A 87 -4.91 1.78 -31.53
N GLN A 88 -4.08 1.65 -32.57
CA GLN A 88 -4.00 0.46 -33.41
C GLN A 88 -3.03 -0.59 -32.88
N ILE A 89 -1.91 -0.18 -32.29
CA ILE A 89 -0.80 -1.08 -31.95
C ILE A 89 -0.75 -1.37 -30.45
N VAL A 90 -0.81 -0.33 -29.62
CA VAL A 90 -0.59 -0.44 -28.17
C VAL A 90 -1.89 -0.76 -27.45
N LYS A 91 -2.93 0.05 -27.66
CA LYS A 91 -4.22 -0.09 -26.96
C LYS A 91 -4.77 -1.52 -26.99
N PRO A 92 -4.84 -2.23 -28.14
CA PRO A 92 -5.45 -3.57 -28.18
C PRO A 92 -4.69 -4.61 -27.36
N THR A 93 -3.43 -4.34 -27.03
CA THR A 93 -2.58 -5.24 -26.24
C THR A 93 -2.63 -4.98 -24.74
N LEU A 94 -3.18 -3.84 -24.30
CA LEU A 94 -3.28 -3.45 -22.90
C LEU A 94 -4.48 -4.12 -22.22
N THR A 95 -4.40 -5.43 -21.99
CA THR A 95 -5.39 -6.15 -21.16
C THR A 95 -5.00 -6.11 -19.68
N ILE A 96 -5.97 -6.32 -18.79
CA ILE A 96 -5.71 -6.45 -17.34
C ILE A 96 -4.69 -7.56 -17.08
N SER A 97 -4.84 -8.69 -17.75
CA SER A 97 -3.97 -9.86 -17.71
C SER A 97 -2.52 -9.50 -18.07
N ARG A 98 -2.30 -8.74 -19.16
CA ARG A 98 -0.96 -8.26 -19.52
C ARG A 98 -0.40 -7.25 -18.53
N PHE A 99 -1.24 -6.40 -17.97
CA PHE A 99 -0.82 -5.44 -16.95
C PHE A 99 -0.37 -6.16 -15.67
N VAL A 100 -1.11 -7.17 -15.25
CA VAL A 100 -0.72 -8.07 -14.16
C VAL A 100 0.60 -8.75 -14.49
N ASP A 101 0.79 -9.28 -15.70
CA ASP A 101 2.06 -9.90 -16.09
C ASP A 101 3.22 -8.91 -16.05
N TRP A 102 2.97 -7.65 -16.43
CA TRP A 102 3.96 -6.57 -16.32
C TRP A 102 4.31 -6.26 -14.86
N ILE A 103 3.33 -6.11 -13.97
CA ILE A 103 3.58 -5.95 -12.51
C ILE A 103 4.33 -7.18 -11.97
N ALA A 104 3.90 -8.37 -12.41
CA ALA A 104 4.49 -9.65 -12.08
C ALA A 104 5.87 -9.84 -12.70
N LYS A 105 6.34 -9.00 -13.60
CA LYS A 105 7.73 -9.01 -14.07
C LYS A 105 8.62 -8.14 -13.18
N HIS A 106 8.08 -7.05 -12.66
CA HIS A 106 8.83 -6.00 -11.96
C HIS A 106 8.72 -6.03 -10.44
N THR A 107 7.99 -7.00 -9.88
CA THR A 107 7.85 -7.18 -8.43
C THR A 107 8.88 -8.19 -7.89
N PRO A 108 9.68 -7.95 -6.85
CA PRO A 108 10.50 -9.00 -6.24
C PRO A 108 9.60 -10.00 -5.49
N VAL A 109 10.00 -11.27 -5.42
CA VAL A 109 9.28 -12.30 -4.64
C VAL A 109 10.17 -12.71 -3.47
N PRO A 110 9.78 -12.39 -2.22
CA PRO A 110 10.46 -12.91 -1.03
C PRO A 110 10.35 -14.43 -1.00
N SER A 111 11.44 -15.11 -0.65
CA SER A 111 11.42 -16.56 -0.51
C SER A 111 11.08 -16.96 0.92
N TYR A 112 9.91 -17.56 1.11
CA TYR A 112 9.49 -18.17 2.38
C TYR A 112 9.83 -19.67 2.45
N SER A 113 10.71 -20.14 1.55
CA SER A 113 11.05 -21.57 1.46
C SER A 113 11.88 -22.02 2.66
N PRO A 114 11.67 -23.24 3.18
CA PRO A 114 12.43 -23.74 4.32
C PRO A 114 13.93 -23.77 4.01
N ILE A 115 14.73 -23.24 4.94
CA ILE A 115 16.20 -23.20 4.81
C ILE A 115 16.86 -24.28 5.67
N SER A 116 18.04 -24.74 5.27
CA SER A 116 18.78 -25.75 6.03
C SER A 116 19.63 -25.08 7.10
N ILE A 117 19.41 -25.44 8.36
CA ILE A 117 20.21 -25.02 9.51
C ILE A 117 20.77 -26.28 10.18
N ALA A 118 22.09 -26.40 10.26
CA ALA A 118 22.77 -27.57 10.81
C ALA A 118 22.24 -28.91 10.23
N GLY A 119 21.97 -28.94 8.92
CA GLY A 119 21.47 -30.12 8.20
C GLY A 119 19.96 -30.36 8.31
N HIS A 120 19.22 -29.55 9.06
CA HIS A 120 17.78 -29.69 9.24
C HIS A 120 17.01 -28.62 8.46
N ARG A 121 15.97 -29.01 7.73
CA ARG A 121 15.06 -28.07 7.05
C ARG A 121 14.19 -27.36 8.08
N CYS A 122 14.35 -26.05 8.21
CA CYS A 122 13.60 -25.21 9.13
C CYS A 122 12.66 -24.28 8.35
N GLN A 123 11.35 -24.50 8.50
CA GLN A 123 10.33 -23.66 7.87
C GLN A 123 10.31 -22.25 8.46
N LEU A 124 10.31 -22.13 9.79
CA LEU A 124 10.25 -20.83 10.47
C LEU A 124 11.45 -19.94 10.10
N ALA A 125 12.64 -20.51 9.96
CA ALA A 125 13.80 -19.73 9.55
C ALA A 125 13.72 -19.25 8.10
N GLY A 126 13.10 -20.03 7.22
CA GLY A 126 12.79 -19.60 5.85
C GLY A 126 11.75 -18.48 5.84
N THR A 127 10.70 -18.60 6.64
CA THR A 127 9.66 -17.58 6.78
C THR A 127 10.23 -16.27 7.36
N PHE A 128 11.08 -16.35 8.39
CA PHE A 128 11.74 -15.18 8.98
C PHE A 128 12.60 -14.46 7.94
N ARG A 129 13.37 -15.19 7.14
CA ARG A 129 14.15 -14.61 6.05
C ARG A 129 13.29 -13.90 5.00
N GLY A 130 12.15 -14.48 4.64
CA GLY A 130 11.18 -13.82 3.76
C GLY A 130 10.65 -12.51 4.38
N ILE A 131 10.40 -12.47 5.69
CA ILE A 131 10.03 -11.24 6.40
C ILE A 131 11.18 -10.22 6.37
N GLU A 132 12.43 -10.65 6.55
CA GLU A 132 13.61 -9.78 6.42
C GLU A 132 13.70 -9.15 5.03
N ASP A 133 13.51 -9.94 3.97
CA ASP A 133 13.51 -9.46 2.59
C ASP A 133 12.40 -8.39 2.38
N VAL A 134 11.20 -8.61 2.94
CA VAL A 134 10.11 -7.63 2.89
C VAL A 134 10.49 -6.35 3.64
N VAL A 135 11.02 -6.44 4.86
CA VAL A 135 11.42 -5.25 5.64
C VAL A 135 12.51 -4.46 4.92
N GLN A 136 13.51 -5.15 4.35
CA GLN A 136 14.57 -4.51 3.55
C GLN A 136 14.06 -3.83 2.28
N SER A 137 12.98 -4.35 1.70
CA SER A 137 12.35 -3.77 0.51
C SER A 137 11.47 -2.55 0.78
N VAL A 138 11.14 -2.26 2.06
CA VAL A 138 10.28 -1.13 2.46
C VAL A 138 11.09 -0.05 3.17
N THR A 139 12.01 -0.43 4.06
CA THR A 139 12.78 0.50 4.87
C THR A 139 14.14 0.78 4.19
N ALA A 140 14.48 2.06 3.99
CA ALA A 140 15.72 2.46 3.30
C ALA A 140 17.02 2.06 4.05
N SER A 141 16.94 1.83 5.36
CA SER A 141 18.06 1.37 6.19
C SER A 141 17.52 0.64 7.42
N PRO A 142 17.04 -0.60 7.29
CA PRO A 142 16.46 -1.32 8.41
C PRO A 142 17.56 -1.64 9.43
N PRO A 143 17.32 -1.41 10.73
CA PRO A 143 18.24 -1.87 11.75
C PRO A 143 18.30 -3.40 11.74
N SER A 144 19.44 -4.00 12.08
CA SER A 144 19.55 -5.45 12.26
C SER A 144 18.57 -5.90 13.35
N PHE A 145 17.77 -6.93 13.06
CA PHE A 145 16.80 -7.49 14.00
C PHE A 145 16.85 -9.02 13.99
N GLY A 146 16.43 -9.63 15.08
CA GLY A 146 16.32 -11.07 15.22
C GLY A 146 14.90 -11.49 15.60
N PRO A 147 14.63 -12.80 15.72
CA PRO A 147 13.30 -13.32 16.05
C PRO A 147 12.74 -12.75 17.37
N SER A 148 13.59 -12.54 18.38
CA SER A 148 13.16 -12.00 19.68
C SER A 148 13.04 -10.48 19.70
N THR A 149 13.38 -9.78 18.61
CA THR A 149 13.29 -8.32 18.55
C THR A 149 11.83 -7.88 18.46
N LEU A 150 11.48 -6.82 19.20
CA LEU A 150 10.14 -6.24 19.17
C LEU A 150 9.92 -5.51 17.84
N ILE A 151 8.84 -5.84 17.14
CA ILE A 151 8.52 -5.27 15.82
C ILE A 151 8.45 -3.75 15.91
N ILE A 152 7.73 -3.25 16.92
CA ILE A 152 7.53 -1.81 17.14
C ILE A 152 8.85 -1.10 17.48
N GLN A 153 9.93 -1.78 17.85
CA GLN A 153 11.23 -1.11 18.06
C GLN A 153 12.02 -0.98 16.75
N THR A 154 11.73 -1.83 15.78
CA THR A 154 12.43 -1.90 14.49
C THR A 154 11.71 -1.08 13.41
N ILE A 155 10.39 -1.22 13.29
CA ILE A 155 9.56 -0.58 12.26
C ILE A 155 8.32 0.05 12.90
N ARG A 156 7.95 1.27 12.47
CA ARG A 156 6.81 2.04 13.02
C ARG A 156 6.09 2.85 11.95
N GLY A 157 4.86 3.25 12.27
CA GLY A 157 4.09 4.19 11.46
C GLY A 157 3.86 3.66 10.04
N LYS A 158 4.13 4.50 9.03
CA LYS A 158 3.91 4.17 7.62
C LYS A 158 4.76 2.99 7.15
N GLU A 159 5.99 2.83 7.63
CA GLU A 159 6.84 1.69 7.26
C GLU A 159 6.25 0.37 7.77
N LEU A 160 5.72 0.36 9.00
CA LEU A 160 5.06 -0.81 9.56
C LEU A 160 3.80 -1.17 8.76
N ALA A 161 2.98 -0.19 8.40
CA ALA A 161 1.79 -0.41 7.56
C ALA A 161 2.19 -1.04 6.21
N ASN A 162 3.16 -0.44 5.51
CA ASN A 162 3.63 -0.94 4.22
C ASN A 162 4.22 -2.36 4.31
N VAL A 163 5.00 -2.67 5.35
CA VAL A 163 5.50 -4.03 5.60
C VAL A 163 4.34 -4.99 5.82
N TRP A 164 3.34 -4.60 6.62
CA TRP A 164 2.20 -5.45 6.94
C TRP A 164 1.31 -5.72 5.74
N ASP A 165 1.09 -4.73 4.88
CA ASP A 165 0.31 -4.88 3.66
C ASP A 165 0.98 -5.85 2.69
N ARG A 166 2.31 -5.78 2.56
CA ARG A 166 3.08 -6.76 1.77
C ARG A 166 3.02 -8.15 2.36
N LEU A 167 3.12 -8.30 3.68
CA LEU A 167 2.99 -9.61 4.33
C LEU A 167 1.57 -10.17 4.19
N GLN A 168 0.54 -9.33 4.33
CA GLN A 168 -0.84 -9.70 4.08
C GLN A 168 -1.01 -10.20 2.65
N LEU A 169 -0.49 -9.48 1.66
CA LEU A 169 -0.50 -9.89 0.26
C LEU A 169 0.11 -11.29 0.09
N HIS A 170 1.33 -11.52 0.61
CA HIS A 170 2.00 -12.82 0.49
C HIS A 170 1.28 -13.95 1.24
N SER A 171 0.51 -13.62 2.28
CA SER A 171 -0.34 -14.55 3.02
C SER A 171 -1.73 -14.73 2.41
N MET A 172 -2.04 -14.12 1.26
CA MET A 172 -3.39 -14.08 0.67
C MET A 172 -4.45 -13.51 1.62
N GLY A 173 -4.09 -12.48 2.39
CA GLY A 173 -4.98 -11.83 3.36
C GLY A 173 -5.31 -12.65 4.61
N ARG A 174 -4.61 -13.77 4.84
CA ARG A 174 -4.84 -14.64 6.01
C ARG A 174 -4.13 -14.15 7.27
N LEU A 175 -3.08 -13.34 7.12
CA LEU A 175 -2.45 -12.66 8.24
C LEU A 175 -3.43 -11.66 8.86
N ARG A 176 -3.48 -11.60 10.20
CA ARG A 176 -4.37 -10.66 10.89
C ARG A 176 -4.02 -9.21 10.52
N ARG A 177 -5.05 -8.42 10.23
CA ARG A 177 -4.91 -7.00 9.90
C ARG A 177 -4.39 -6.22 11.10
N LEU A 178 -3.60 -5.18 10.84
CA LEU A 178 -3.27 -4.18 11.84
C LEU A 178 -4.57 -3.54 12.35
N ASP A 179 -4.65 -3.34 13.66
CA ASP A 179 -5.76 -2.61 14.28
C ASP A 179 -5.21 -1.25 14.70
N TRP A 180 -5.72 -0.18 14.12
CA TRP A 180 -5.35 1.18 14.51
C TRP A 180 -6.42 1.71 15.46
N PRO A 181 -6.35 1.44 16.78
CA PRO A 181 -7.41 1.81 17.72
C PRO A 181 -7.63 3.32 17.82
N TRP A 182 -6.67 4.11 17.31
CA TRP A 182 -6.70 5.55 17.29
C TRP A 182 -7.09 6.14 15.94
N GLU A 183 -7.39 5.33 14.93
CA GLU A 183 -7.69 5.82 13.58
C GLU A 183 -8.91 6.73 13.56
N GLY A 184 -10.00 6.35 14.24
CA GLY A 184 -11.17 7.20 14.39
C GLY A 184 -10.86 8.52 15.11
N LEU A 185 -9.99 8.49 16.13
CA LEU A 185 -9.58 9.69 16.88
C LEU A 185 -8.62 10.58 16.08
N ALA A 186 -7.70 9.99 15.33
CA ALA A 186 -6.78 10.70 14.45
C ALA A 186 -7.55 11.39 13.31
N SER A 187 -8.47 10.66 12.65
CA SER A 187 -9.35 11.21 11.63
C SER A 187 -10.22 12.34 12.18
N LEU A 188 -10.88 12.13 13.33
CA LEU A 188 -11.68 13.17 13.98
C LEU A 188 -10.84 14.41 14.34
N SER A 189 -9.63 14.23 14.87
CA SER A 189 -8.74 15.34 15.19
C SER A 189 -8.32 16.13 13.95
N LEU A 190 -8.11 15.44 12.82
CA LEU A 190 -7.77 16.05 11.54
C LEU A 190 -8.96 16.84 10.95
N PHE A 191 -10.18 16.29 11.06
CA PHE A 191 -11.41 17.00 10.67
C PHE A 191 -11.62 18.28 11.49
N ILE A 192 -11.46 18.21 12.81
CA ILE A 192 -11.54 19.38 13.70
C ILE A 192 -10.45 20.39 13.35
N SER A 193 -9.24 19.94 13.04
CA SER A 193 -8.14 20.80 12.63
C SER A 193 -8.42 21.52 11.31
N LEU A 194 -8.91 20.81 10.29
CA LEU A 194 -9.27 21.42 9.01
C LEU A 194 -10.43 22.41 9.16
N GLY A 195 -11.48 22.02 9.89
CA GLY A 195 -12.63 22.88 10.15
C GLY A 195 -12.26 24.16 10.88
N SER A 196 -11.42 24.06 11.93
CA SER A 196 -10.93 25.22 12.67
C SER A 196 -10.01 26.13 11.84
N GLY A 197 -9.17 25.56 10.97
CA GLY A 197 -8.36 26.32 10.01
C GLY A 197 -9.21 27.09 9.01
N LEU A 198 -10.25 26.47 8.44
CA LEU A 198 -11.20 27.12 7.54
C LEU A 198 -11.93 28.28 8.21
N ILE A 199 -12.42 28.08 9.45
CA ILE A 199 -13.05 29.15 10.24
C ILE A 199 -12.04 30.28 10.50
N ALA A 200 -10.79 29.97 10.84
CA ALA A 200 -9.76 30.97 11.07
C ALA A 200 -9.48 31.84 9.82
N ILE A 201 -9.43 31.22 8.64
CA ILE A 201 -9.26 31.92 7.35
C ILE A 201 -10.44 32.88 7.11
N LEU A 202 -11.69 32.42 7.29
CA LEU A 202 -12.88 33.25 7.13
C LEU A 202 -12.90 34.44 8.11
N MET A 203 -12.48 34.20 9.34
CA MET A 203 -12.43 35.25 10.38
C MET A 203 -11.32 36.28 10.15
N THR A 204 -10.34 36.00 9.28
CA THR A 204 -9.19 36.89 9.01
C THR A 204 -9.64 38.22 8.39
N PHE A 205 -10.81 38.23 7.76
CA PHE A 205 -11.43 39.42 7.15
C PHE A 205 -12.37 40.17 8.10
N THR A 206 -12.42 39.78 9.38
CA THR A 206 -13.29 40.39 10.40
C THR A 206 -12.47 41.10 11.47
N SER A 207 -13.10 41.93 12.30
CA SER A 207 -12.46 42.57 13.47
C SER A 207 -12.15 41.59 14.61
N LEU A 208 -12.51 40.31 14.47
CA LEU A 208 -12.36 39.25 15.48
C LEU A 208 -11.07 38.44 15.29
N TRP A 209 -9.95 39.13 15.08
CA TRP A 209 -8.65 38.52 14.79
C TRP A 209 -8.17 37.50 15.86
N PHE A 210 -8.61 37.64 17.11
CA PHE A 210 -8.28 36.69 18.18
C PHE A 210 -8.89 35.30 17.96
N LEU A 211 -10.04 35.20 17.27
CA LEU A 211 -10.65 33.92 16.90
C LEU A 211 -9.85 33.23 15.79
N CYS A 212 -9.20 33.98 14.90
CA CYS A 212 -8.27 33.42 13.91
C CYS A 212 -7.10 32.74 14.61
N VAL A 213 -6.48 33.42 15.58
CA VAL A 213 -5.36 32.88 16.34
C VAL A 213 -5.77 31.62 17.10
N ALA A 214 -6.94 31.64 17.75
CA ALA A 214 -7.47 30.46 18.45
C ALA A 214 -7.74 29.29 17.49
N GLY A 215 -8.33 29.54 16.32
CA GLY A 215 -8.59 28.52 15.30
C GLY A 215 -7.30 27.88 14.77
N TRP A 216 -6.26 28.68 14.49
CA TRP A 216 -4.95 28.16 14.09
C TRP A 216 -4.27 27.33 15.18
N ILE A 217 -4.38 27.73 16.46
CA ILE A 217 -3.84 26.95 17.57
C ILE A 217 -4.54 25.59 17.66
N VAL A 218 -5.86 25.55 17.54
CA VAL A 218 -6.63 24.29 17.52
C VAL A 218 -6.22 23.44 16.33
N ALA A 219 -6.10 24.04 15.13
CA ALA A 219 -5.69 23.34 13.93
C ALA A 219 -4.32 22.67 14.07
N VAL A 220 -3.32 23.43 14.51
CA VAL A 220 -1.95 22.91 14.71
C VAL A 220 -1.92 21.87 15.81
N THR A 221 -2.60 22.10 16.94
CA THR A 221 -2.60 21.16 18.07
C THR A 221 -3.27 19.84 17.71
N GLY A 222 -4.44 19.87 17.06
CA GLY A 222 -5.12 18.65 16.62
C GLY A 222 -4.29 17.87 15.59
N PHE A 223 -3.63 18.57 14.67
CA PHE A 223 -2.74 17.94 13.68
C PHE A 223 -1.52 17.28 14.35
N LEU A 224 -0.91 17.93 15.33
CA LEU A 224 0.20 17.35 16.11
C LEU A 224 -0.26 16.14 16.93
N ILE A 225 -1.46 16.18 17.51
CA ILE A 225 -2.06 15.04 18.22
C ILE A 225 -2.26 13.87 17.24
N ALA A 226 -2.81 14.10 16.05
CA ALA A 226 -3.00 13.08 15.02
C ALA A 226 -1.67 12.38 14.67
N ILE A 227 -0.62 13.17 14.40
CA ILE A 227 0.72 12.65 14.11
C ILE A 227 1.26 11.83 15.29
N ARG A 228 1.07 12.31 16.52
CA ARG A 228 1.55 11.60 17.72
C ARG A 228 0.82 10.29 17.94
N LEU A 229 -0.49 10.26 17.75
CA LEU A 229 -1.30 9.04 17.84
C LEU A 229 -0.85 8.00 16.80
N GLN A 230 -0.60 8.43 15.55
CA GLN A 230 -0.07 7.55 14.50
C GLN A 230 1.34 7.03 14.80
N LYS A 231 2.19 7.80 15.48
CA LYS A 231 3.58 7.40 15.80
C LYS A 231 3.73 6.58 17.08
N LEU A 232 2.81 6.76 18.04
CA LEU A 232 2.92 6.15 19.37
C LEU A 232 1.92 5.02 19.60
N GLY A 233 0.85 4.93 18.79
CA GLY A 233 -0.04 3.79 18.81
C GLY A 233 0.71 2.50 18.50
N ASN A 234 0.38 1.43 19.21
CA ASN A 234 0.79 0.09 18.83
C ASN A 234 -0.33 -0.53 17.98
N PRO A 235 -0.17 -0.61 16.65
CA PRO A 235 -1.21 -1.14 15.78
C PRO A 235 -1.16 -2.67 15.64
N LEU A 236 -0.23 -3.33 16.34
CA LEU A 236 -0.01 -4.76 16.22
C LEU A 236 -1.19 -5.56 16.79
N PRO A 237 -1.63 -6.63 16.11
CA PRO A 237 -2.63 -7.54 16.63
C PRO A 237 -2.25 -8.12 17.99
N SER A 238 -3.25 -8.37 18.83
CA SER A 238 -3.02 -9.00 20.14
C SER A 238 -2.27 -10.34 19.99
N GLY A 239 -1.19 -10.48 20.76
CA GLY A 239 -0.33 -11.66 20.73
C GLY A 239 0.86 -11.58 19.76
N ILE A 240 0.97 -10.56 18.90
CA ILE A 240 2.14 -10.35 18.04
C ILE A 240 2.95 -9.17 18.59
N ASN A 241 4.08 -9.45 19.22
CA ASN A 241 4.97 -8.40 19.73
C ASN A 241 6.36 -8.47 19.09
N THR A 242 6.82 -9.67 18.78
CA THR A 242 8.16 -9.96 18.26
C THR A 242 8.11 -10.49 16.84
N PHE A 243 9.23 -10.40 16.12
CA PHE A 243 9.32 -11.00 14.79
C PHE A 243 9.15 -12.52 14.79
N ARG A 244 9.42 -13.19 15.91
CA ARG A 244 9.14 -14.61 16.11
C ARG A 244 7.64 -14.88 16.04
N ASP A 245 6.84 -14.12 16.78
CA ASP A 245 5.38 -14.28 16.80
C ASP A 245 4.81 -14.08 15.39
N LEU A 246 5.30 -13.06 14.69
CA LEU A 246 4.94 -12.79 13.29
C LEU A 246 5.37 -13.92 12.35
N THR A 247 6.56 -14.50 12.56
CA THR A 247 7.07 -15.62 11.76
C THR A 247 6.22 -16.87 11.94
N GLU A 248 5.83 -17.17 13.18
CA GLU A 248 4.96 -18.31 13.50
C GLU A 248 3.58 -18.14 12.85
N GLU A 249 2.99 -16.95 12.95
CA GLU A 249 1.69 -16.65 12.32
C GLU A 249 1.77 -16.69 10.79
N MET A 250 2.80 -16.08 10.21
CA MET A 250 3.02 -16.09 8.75
C MET A 250 3.25 -17.52 8.24
N SER A 251 4.00 -18.36 8.97
CA SER A 251 4.21 -19.75 8.60
C SER A 251 2.92 -20.57 8.64
N GLN A 252 2.01 -20.28 9.57
CA GLN A 252 0.70 -20.93 9.62
C GLN A 252 -0.17 -20.48 8.44
N ALA A 253 -0.19 -19.17 8.16
CA ALA A 253 -0.94 -18.59 7.05
C ALA A 253 -0.51 -19.12 5.67
N LEU A 254 0.79 -19.40 5.50
CA LEU A 254 1.36 -19.97 4.27
C LEU A 254 1.10 -21.49 4.07
N GLN A 255 0.74 -22.22 5.14
CA GLN A 255 0.50 -23.67 5.08
C GLN A 255 -0.96 -24.03 4.82
N GLN A 256 -1.89 -23.10 5.05
CA GLN A 256 -3.31 -23.23 4.74
C GLN A 256 -3.58 -22.95 3.25
#